data_AF-A0A2N1Y690-F1
#
_entry.id   AF-A0A2N1Y690-F1
#
_cell.length_a   1.000
_cell.length_b   1.000
_cell.length_c   1.000
_cell.angle_alpha   90.00
_cell.angle_beta   90.00
_cell.angle_gamma   90.00
#
_symmetry.space_group_name_H-M   'P 1'
#
loop_
_entity.id
_entity.type
_entity.pdbx_description
1 polymer ?
#
loop_
_entity_poly.entity_id
_entity_poly.type
_entity_poly.pdbx_seq_one_letter_code
_entity_poly.pdbx_strand_id
1 'polypeptide(L)'
;MHTRLAITTLFLGTLLLCGPLHAQEHYAFGFSPNSGDAWVDAQLGDFNVYAAGNLDGFVDEVVVSYGAPRVLVREYVVDRRWPPGDVYYACALAHYSHRPCRAVLDIWEHEHGKGWGVIAKGLGIKPGSAEFHAMKADLGKSKGRSKAKDHGPGNGNDKGKGRDKDHGPPGR
;
A
#
# COMPACT_ATOMS: atom_id res chain seq x y z
N MET A 1 30.91 -50.72 -44.78
CA MET A 1 31.79 -51.00 -43.62
C MET A 1 32.45 -49.69 -43.19
N HIS A 2 32.21 -49.28 -41.94
CA HIS A 2 32.92 -48.29 -41.10
C HIS A 2 32.81 -46.77 -41.43
N THR A 3 31.96 -46.13 -40.61
CA THR A 3 32.00 -44.79 -39.97
C THR A 3 33.24 -43.90 -40.20
N ARG A 4 33.08 -42.56 -40.28
CA ARG A 4 33.10 -41.66 -39.10
C ARG A 4 32.54 -40.24 -39.36
N LEU A 5 31.92 -39.71 -38.30
CA LEU A 5 31.42 -38.35 -38.04
C LEU A 5 32.47 -37.25 -38.26
N ALA A 6 32.00 -36.06 -38.63
CA ALA A 6 32.51 -34.80 -38.07
C ALA A 6 31.36 -33.78 -37.94
N ILE A 7 30.83 -33.70 -36.72
CA ILE A 7 29.94 -32.66 -36.23
C ILE A 7 30.84 -31.56 -35.66
N THR A 8 30.64 -30.32 -36.08
CA THR A 8 31.17 -29.15 -35.34
C THR A 8 30.11 -28.06 -35.28
N THR A 9 29.17 -28.24 -34.35
CA THR A 9 28.48 -27.16 -33.62
C THR A 9 29.55 -26.29 -32.92
N LEU A 10 29.40 -24.98 -32.70
CA LEU A 10 28.37 -24.37 -31.86
C LEU A 10 28.56 -22.83 -31.88
N PHE A 11 27.62 -22.08 -32.43
CA PHE A 11 27.38 -20.68 -32.07
C PHE A 11 26.25 -20.69 -31.04
N LEU A 12 26.50 -20.29 -29.79
CA LEU A 12 25.54 -19.56 -28.96
C LEU A 12 26.18 -19.10 -27.64
N GLY A 13 26.71 -17.88 -27.63
CA GLY A 13 26.97 -17.15 -26.40
C GLY A 13 25.67 -16.51 -25.93
N THR A 14 24.83 -17.27 -25.23
CA THR A 14 23.61 -16.73 -24.63
C THR A 14 23.98 -16.07 -23.30
N LEU A 15 24.10 -14.75 -23.31
CA LEU A 15 24.25 -13.93 -22.12
C LEU A 15 22.96 -14.05 -21.31
N LEU A 16 22.99 -14.79 -20.20
CA LEU A 16 21.90 -14.84 -19.22
C LEU A 16 21.82 -13.47 -18.54
N LEU A 17 21.02 -12.57 -19.10
CA LEU A 17 20.63 -11.33 -18.44
C LEU A 17 19.68 -11.73 -17.29
N CYS A 18 20.24 -11.90 -16.10
CA CYS A 18 19.48 -12.07 -14.88
C CYS A 18 18.71 -10.76 -14.62
N GLY A 19 17.49 -10.66 -15.18
CA GLY A 19 16.56 -9.61 -14.81
C GLY A 19 16.22 -9.71 -13.33
N PRO A 20 15.84 -8.60 -12.67
CA PRO A 20 15.48 -8.64 -11.26
C PRO A 20 14.39 -9.67 -11.06
N LEU A 21 14.64 -10.60 -10.14
CA LEU A 21 13.70 -11.62 -9.69
C LEU A 21 12.55 -10.90 -8.97
N HIS A 22 11.65 -10.28 -9.72
CA HIS A 22 10.34 -9.97 -9.19
C HIS A 22 9.75 -11.34 -8.92
N ALA A 23 9.70 -11.72 -7.63
CA ALA A 23 8.94 -12.87 -7.21
C ALA A 23 7.60 -12.77 -7.95
N GLN A 24 7.33 -13.69 -8.86
CA GLN A 24 6.06 -13.73 -9.57
C GLN A 24 5.03 -14.09 -8.50
N GLU A 25 4.53 -13.10 -7.76
CA GLU A 25 3.39 -13.31 -6.89
C GLU A 25 2.22 -13.64 -7.80
N HIS A 26 1.75 -14.89 -7.70
CA HIS A 26 0.56 -15.35 -8.39
C HIS A 26 -0.67 -14.71 -7.73
N TYR A 27 -0.96 -13.46 -8.07
CA TYR A 27 -2.21 -12.84 -7.69
C TYR A 27 -3.37 -13.43 -8.48
N ALA A 28 -4.60 -13.25 -7.98
CA ALA A 28 -5.82 -13.70 -8.65
C ALA A 28 -6.01 -13.05 -10.03
N PHE A 29 -5.43 -11.88 -10.25
CA PHE A 29 -5.33 -11.20 -11.55
C PHE A 29 -4.01 -10.44 -11.65
N GLY A 30 -3.59 -10.11 -12.87
CA GLY A 30 -2.33 -9.39 -13.10
C GLY A 30 -2.34 -7.99 -12.47
N PHE A 31 -1.21 -7.60 -11.87
CA PHE A 31 -1.04 -6.26 -11.32
C PHE A 31 -0.69 -5.26 -12.42
N SER A 32 -1.64 -4.41 -12.79
CA SER A 32 -1.43 -3.31 -13.74
C SER A 32 -2.29 -2.12 -13.32
N PRO A 33 -1.78 -1.27 -12.39
CA PRO A 33 -2.59 -0.24 -11.76
C PRO A 33 -3.26 0.72 -12.74
N ASN A 34 -2.49 1.25 -13.71
CA ASN A 34 -2.98 2.23 -14.69
C ASN A 34 -3.79 3.35 -14.03
N SER A 35 -3.28 3.93 -12.94
CA SER A 35 -3.95 5.00 -12.20
C SER A 35 -4.00 6.33 -12.98
N GLY A 36 -3.17 6.44 -14.02
CA GLY A 36 -2.98 7.67 -14.78
C GLY A 36 -1.94 8.62 -14.18
N ASP A 37 -1.25 8.21 -13.11
CA ASP A 37 -0.11 8.91 -12.51
C ASP A 37 1.01 7.91 -12.21
N ALA A 38 2.16 8.06 -12.89
CA ALA A 38 3.26 7.09 -12.81
C ALA A 38 3.86 6.97 -11.40
N TRP A 39 3.81 8.04 -10.59
CA TRP A 39 4.27 7.98 -9.21
C TRP A 39 3.30 7.15 -8.35
N VAL A 40 1.99 7.29 -8.58
CA VAL A 40 0.99 6.47 -7.89
C VAL A 40 1.19 5.01 -8.27
N ASP A 41 1.35 4.70 -9.56
CA ASP A 41 1.56 3.33 -10.03
C ASP A 41 2.80 2.68 -9.40
N ALA A 42 3.92 3.41 -9.31
CA ALA A 42 5.12 2.95 -8.62
C ALA A 42 4.87 2.70 -7.13
N GLN A 43 4.20 3.66 -6.46
CA GLN A 43 3.87 3.56 -5.04
C GLN A 43 2.99 2.34 -4.73
N LEU A 44 2.04 2.00 -5.61
CA LEU A 44 1.20 0.80 -5.46
C LEU A 44 2.03 -0.48 -5.63
N GLY A 45 3.01 -0.48 -6.53
CA GLY A 45 3.99 -1.56 -6.63
C GLY A 45 4.80 -1.73 -5.34
N ASP A 46 5.18 -0.64 -4.68
CA ASP A 46 5.91 -0.71 -3.42
C ASP A 46 5.06 -1.25 -2.26
N PHE A 47 3.73 -1.08 -2.30
CA PHE A 47 2.84 -1.72 -1.33
C PHE A 47 2.78 -3.23 -1.50
N ASN A 48 2.88 -3.74 -2.73
CA ASN A 48 3.01 -5.19 -2.98
C ASN A 48 4.29 -5.73 -2.31
N VAL A 49 5.42 -5.06 -2.50
CA VAL A 49 6.70 -5.42 -1.88
C VAL A 49 6.62 -5.31 -0.35
N TYR A 50 6.02 -4.24 0.17
CA TYR A 50 5.86 -4.04 1.61
C TYR A 50 5.04 -5.16 2.25
N ALA A 51 3.89 -5.50 1.69
CA ALA A 51 3.03 -6.56 2.22
C ALA A 51 3.68 -7.95 2.14
N ALA A 52 4.46 -8.22 1.09
CA ALA A 52 5.23 -9.46 0.99
C ALA A 52 6.27 -9.62 2.11
N GLY A 53 6.88 -8.52 2.57
CA GLY A 53 7.83 -8.52 3.68
C GLY A 53 7.22 -8.34 5.07
N ASN A 54 6.04 -7.72 5.17
CA ASN A 54 5.36 -7.43 6.43
C ASN A 54 3.83 -7.29 6.24
N LEU A 55 3.15 -8.44 6.11
CA LEU A 55 1.70 -8.47 5.88
C LEU A 55 0.90 -7.80 7.01
N ASP A 56 1.22 -8.10 8.28
CA ASP A 56 0.48 -7.53 9.41
C ASP A 56 0.68 -6.01 9.50
N GLY A 57 1.90 -5.52 9.24
CA GLY A 57 2.17 -4.09 9.15
C GLY A 57 1.45 -3.41 7.98
N PHE A 58 1.33 -4.08 6.83
CA PHE A 58 0.52 -3.59 5.71
C PHE A 58 -0.96 -3.49 6.10
N VAL A 59 -1.51 -4.54 6.71
CA VAL A 59 -2.92 -4.56 7.15
C VAL A 59 -3.19 -3.47 8.17
N ASP A 60 -2.31 -3.29 9.15
CA ASP A 60 -2.39 -2.23 10.15
C ASP A 60 -2.36 -0.84 9.53
N GLU A 61 -1.51 -0.64 8.52
CA GLU A 61 -1.42 0.61 7.78
C GLU A 61 -2.74 0.94 7.07
N VAL A 62 -3.36 -0.02 6.37
CA VAL A 62 -4.66 0.20 5.71
C VAL A 62 -5.77 0.50 6.73
N VAL A 63 -5.78 -0.21 7.86
CA VAL A 63 -6.75 -0.01 8.94
C VAL A 63 -6.60 1.38 9.56
N VAL A 64 -5.37 1.79 9.89
CA VAL A 64 -5.11 3.08 10.54
C VAL A 64 -5.33 4.25 9.58
N SER A 65 -4.94 4.09 8.31
CA SER A 65 -5.05 5.18 7.32
C SER A 65 -6.48 5.38 6.81
N TYR A 66 -7.25 4.31 6.64
CA TYR A 66 -8.56 4.39 5.96
C TYR A 66 -9.74 3.79 6.73
N GLY A 67 -9.51 3.23 7.92
CA GLY A 67 -10.59 2.66 8.75
C GLY A 67 -11.19 1.37 8.21
N ALA A 68 -10.52 0.70 7.27
CA ALA A 68 -11.00 -0.57 6.71
C ALA A 68 -11.00 -1.66 7.81
N PRO A 69 -12.02 -2.54 7.88
CA PRO A 69 -12.00 -3.66 8.81
C PRO A 69 -10.81 -4.58 8.54
N ARG A 70 -10.02 -4.92 9.58
CA ARG A 70 -8.85 -5.80 9.46
C ARG A 70 -9.17 -7.13 8.75
N VAL A 71 -10.32 -7.73 9.09
CA VAL A 71 -10.78 -8.99 8.49
C VAL A 71 -10.99 -8.84 6.99
N LEU A 72 -11.57 -7.72 6.54
CA LEU A 72 -11.79 -7.44 5.12
C LEU A 72 -10.46 -7.32 4.36
N VAL A 73 -9.50 -6.57 4.90
CA VAL A 73 -8.18 -6.40 4.25
C VAL A 73 -7.48 -7.75 4.11
N ARG A 74 -7.52 -8.58 5.16
CA ARG A 74 -6.94 -9.93 5.13
C ARG A 74 -7.63 -10.85 4.15
N GLU A 75 -8.97 -10.85 4.10
CA GLU A 75 -9.74 -11.65 3.13
C GLU A 75 -9.27 -11.37 1.69
N TYR A 76 -9.18 -10.09 1.31
CA TYR A 76 -8.82 -9.72 -0.06
C TYR A 76 -7.35 -10.01 -0.38
N VAL A 77 -6.43 -9.75 0.54
CA VAL A 77 -4.99 -9.99 0.29
C VAL A 77 -4.62 -11.47 0.38
N VAL A 78 -5.12 -12.19 1.39
CA VAL A 78 -4.68 -13.56 1.70
C VAL A 78 -5.55 -14.58 0.98
N ASP A 79 -6.86 -14.54 1.22
CA ASP A 79 -7.77 -15.60 0.76
C ASP A 79 -8.07 -15.45 -0.73
N ARG A 80 -8.31 -14.21 -1.17
CA ARG A 80 -8.55 -13.89 -2.58
C ARG A 80 -7.28 -13.62 -3.36
N ARG A 81 -6.13 -13.49 -2.70
CA ARG A 81 -4.82 -13.25 -3.34
C ARG A 81 -4.80 -12.03 -4.26
N TRP A 82 -5.45 -10.94 -3.86
CA TRP A 82 -5.37 -9.68 -4.61
C TRP A 82 -4.02 -9.00 -4.41
N PRO A 83 -3.54 -8.21 -5.39
CA PRO A 83 -2.36 -7.39 -5.19
C PRO A 83 -2.58 -6.42 -4.02
N PRO A 84 -1.70 -6.39 -3.01
CA PRO A 84 -1.82 -5.49 -1.85
C PRO A 84 -1.96 -4.01 -2.23
N GLY A 85 -1.27 -3.56 -3.28
CA GLY A 85 -1.39 -2.22 -3.82
C GLY A 85 -2.80 -1.89 -4.32
N ASP A 86 -3.51 -2.86 -4.92
CA ASP A 86 -4.89 -2.66 -5.35
C ASP A 86 -5.85 -2.58 -4.16
N VAL A 87 -5.64 -3.43 -3.14
CA VAL A 87 -6.42 -3.37 -1.89
C VAL A 87 -6.22 -2.03 -1.16
N TYR A 88 -4.96 -1.56 -1.08
CA TYR A 88 -4.62 -0.27 -0.51
C TYR A 88 -5.33 0.86 -1.26
N TYR A 89 -5.21 0.88 -2.59
CA TYR A 89 -5.75 1.96 -3.41
C TYR A 89 -7.28 1.99 -3.41
N ALA A 90 -7.92 0.82 -3.39
CA ALA A 90 -9.38 0.72 -3.23
C ALA A 90 -9.83 1.41 -1.93
N CYS A 91 -9.20 1.11 -0.80
CA CYS A 91 -9.54 1.74 0.48
C CYS A 91 -9.20 3.24 0.51
N ALA A 92 -8.10 3.66 -0.13
CA ALA A 92 -7.75 5.07 -0.26
C ALA A 92 -8.82 5.84 -1.06
N LEU A 93 -9.17 5.36 -2.26
CA LEU A 93 -10.23 5.97 -3.07
C LEU A 93 -11.56 5.99 -2.33
N ALA A 94 -11.89 4.93 -1.59
CA ALA A 94 -13.11 4.87 -0.80
C ALA A 94 -13.14 5.98 0.27
N HIS A 95 -12.03 6.18 0.99
CA HIS A 95 -11.91 7.24 1.99
C HIS A 95 -12.18 8.63 1.39
N TYR A 96 -11.51 8.96 0.29
CA TYR A 96 -11.64 10.28 -0.35
C TYR A 96 -12.90 10.48 -1.19
N SER A 97 -13.60 9.39 -1.53
CA SER A 97 -14.91 9.46 -2.19
C SER A 97 -16.08 9.26 -1.22
N HIS A 98 -15.80 9.21 0.10
CA HIS A 98 -16.77 9.01 1.16
C HIS A 98 -17.63 7.74 1.00
N ARG A 99 -16.96 6.64 0.62
CA ARG A 99 -17.56 5.31 0.43
C ARG A 99 -16.90 4.30 1.37
N PRO A 100 -17.59 3.20 1.70
CA PRO A 100 -16.95 2.11 2.44
C PRO A 100 -15.90 1.42 1.56
N CYS A 101 -14.76 0.99 2.13
CA CYS A 101 -13.70 0.32 1.37
C CYS A 101 -14.23 -0.87 0.55
N ARG A 102 -15.12 -1.68 1.15
CA ARG A 102 -15.75 -2.81 0.46
C ARG A 102 -16.42 -2.42 -0.86
N ALA A 103 -17.11 -1.28 -0.92
CA ALA A 103 -17.78 -0.87 -2.15
C ALA A 103 -16.81 -0.60 -3.31
N VAL A 104 -15.61 -0.09 -3.01
CA VAL A 104 -14.60 0.16 -4.06
C VAL A 104 -13.86 -1.12 -4.41
N LEU A 105 -13.65 -2.03 -3.45
CA LEU A 105 -13.17 -3.38 -3.74
C LEU A 105 -14.12 -4.12 -4.69
N ASP A 106 -15.42 -4.09 -4.42
CA ASP A 106 -16.43 -4.73 -5.27
C ASP A 106 -16.44 -4.10 -6.69
N ILE A 107 -16.25 -2.78 -6.82
CA ILE A 107 -16.08 -2.12 -8.13
C ILE A 107 -14.84 -2.64 -8.85
N TRP A 108 -13.70 -2.74 -8.16
CA TRP A 108 -12.46 -3.24 -8.77
C TRP A 108 -12.60 -4.70 -9.21
N GLU A 109 -13.27 -5.55 -8.43
CA GLU A 109 -13.47 -6.97 -8.77
C GLU A 109 -14.10 -7.12 -10.16
N HIS A 110 -15.08 -6.27 -10.49
CA HIS A 110 -15.77 -6.31 -11.77
C HIS A 110 -15.14 -5.45 -12.87
N GLU A 111 -14.42 -4.38 -12.51
CA GLU A 111 -13.98 -3.35 -13.46
C GLU A 111 -12.47 -3.17 -13.58
N HIS A 112 -11.64 -3.98 -12.90
CA HIS A 112 -10.17 -3.86 -12.89
C HIS A 112 -9.55 -3.80 -14.30
N GLY A 113 -10.16 -4.45 -15.29
CA GLY A 113 -9.72 -4.36 -16.70
C GLY A 113 -9.76 -2.94 -17.30
N LYS A 114 -10.46 -1.99 -16.68
CA LYS A 114 -10.49 -0.57 -17.08
C LYS A 114 -9.32 0.25 -16.50
N GLY A 115 -8.63 -0.29 -15.48
CA GLY A 115 -7.57 0.42 -14.76
C GLY A 115 -8.09 1.44 -13.74
N TRP A 116 -7.23 1.74 -12.76
CA TRP A 116 -7.59 2.59 -11.63
C TRP A 116 -7.94 4.02 -12.03
N GLY A 117 -7.33 4.54 -13.09
CA GLY A 117 -7.61 5.91 -13.55
C GLY A 117 -9.05 6.10 -14.02
N VAL A 118 -9.69 5.07 -14.58
CA VAL A 118 -11.11 5.11 -14.98
C VAL A 118 -12.00 5.04 -13.74
N ILE A 119 -11.71 4.11 -12.83
CA ILE A 119 -12.50 3.92 -11.61
C ILE A 119 -12.43 5.15 -10.70
N ALA A 120 -11.23 5.70 -10.47
CA ALA A 120 -11.04 6.91 -9.66
C ALA A 120 -11.85 8.10 -10.21
N LYS A 121 -11.85 8.30 -11.53
CA LYS A 121 -12.68 9.33 -12.19
C LYS A 121 -14.18 9.09 -11.97
N GLY A 122 -14.64 7.84 -12.06
CA GLY A 122 -16.02 7.44 -11.78
C GLY A 122 -16.43 7.69 -10.33
N LEU A 123 -15.48 7.62 -9.40
CA LEU A 123 -15.65 7.95 -7.98
C LEU A 123 -15.56 9.46 -7.68
N GLY A 124 -15.32 10.30 -8.70
CA GLY A 124 -15.20 11.75 -8.56
C GLY A 124 -13.77 12.24 -8.29
N ILE A 125 -12.80 11.34 -8.07
CA ILE A 125 -11.40 11.67 -7.79
C ILE A 125 -10.65 11.76 -9.11
N LYS A 126 -10.56 12.96 -9.66
CA LYS A 126 -9.87 13.21 -10.94
C LYS A 126 -8.42 13.60 -10.69
N PRO A 127 -7.48 13.22 -11.58
CA PRO A 127 -6.13 13.77 -11.54
C PRO A 127 -6.16 15.30 -11.44
N GLY A 128 -5.43 15.86 -10.47
CA GLY A 128 -5.39 17.30 -10.20
C GLY A 128 -6.52 17.85 -9.31
N SER A 129 -7.49 17.03 -8.88
CA SER A 129 -8.49 17.48 -7.90
C SER A 129 -7.87 17.61 -6.51
N ALA A 130 -8.53 18.37 -5.62
CA ALA A 130 -8.07 18.52 -4.24
C ALA A 130 -8.01 17.17 -3.50
N GLU A 131 -8.99 16.31 -3.75
CA GLU A 131 -9.07 14.95 -3.22
C GLU A 131 -7.92 14.09 -3.74
N PHE A 132 -7.60 14.19 -5.03
CA PHE A 132 -6.47 13.46 -5.61
C PHE A 132 -5.14 13.90 -4.99
N HIS A 133 -4.93 15.21 -4.81
CA HIS A 133 -3.73 15.73 -4.16
C HIS A 133 -3.62 15.31 -2.70
N ALA A 134 -4.71 15.36 -1.95
CA ALA A 134 -4.76 14.90 -0.56
C ALA A 134 -4.44 13.40 -0.47
N MET A 135 -5.07 12.59 -1.33
CA MET A 135 -4.82 11.16 -1.42
C MET A 135 -3.37 10.85 -1.74
N LYS A 136 -2.79 11.52 -2.75
CA LYS A 136 -1.38 11.34 -3.13
C LYS A 136 -0.43 11.70 -1.99
N ALA A 137 -0.74 12.76 -1.23
CA ALA A 137 0.05 13.14 -0.06
C ALA A 137 0.03 12.07 1.03
N ASP A 138 -1.11 11.43 1.28
CA ASP A 138 -1.20 10.36 2.30
C ASP A 138 -0.53 9.05 1.83
N LEU A 139 -0.65 8.70 0.55
CA LEU A 139 0.15 7.62 -0.05
C LEU A 139 1.65 7.83 0.19
N GLY A 140 2.14 9.07 0.09
CA GLY A 140 3.55 9.42 0.27
C GLY A 140 4.04 9.27 1.71
N LYS A 141 3.15 9.42 2.70
CA LYS A 141 3.49 9.29 4.14
C LYS A 141 3.52 7.83 4.61
N SER A 142 2.84 6.94 3.89
CA SER A 142 2.57 5.56 4.32
C SER A 142 3.82 4.67 4.45
N LYS A 143 4.91 4.94 3.71
CA LYS A 143 6.15 4.14 3.74
C LYS A 143 7.01 4.26 5.01
N GLY A 144 6.51 4.91 6.08
CA GLY A 144 7.33 5.27 7.25
C GLY A 144 6.72 5.00 8.63
N ARG A 145 5.50 4.47 8.75
CA ARG A 145 4.86 4.29 10.07
C ARG A 145 5.37 3.12 10.90
N SER A 146 6.15 2.21 10.31
CA SER A 146 6.76 1.08 11.02
C SER A 146 8.00 1.46 11.87
N LYS A 147 8.56 2.66 11.74
CA LYS A 147 9.68 3.13 12.59
C LYS A 147 9.25 3.87 13.86
N ALA A 148 7.98 4.23 14.02
CA ALA A 148 7.51 5.07 15.14
C ALA A 148 6.95 4.29 16.34
N LYS A 149 6.78 2.97 16.25
CA LYS A 149 6.24 2.14 17.35
C LYS A 149 7.27 1.29 18.09
N ASP A 150 8.56 1.43 17.77
CA ASP A 150 9.66 0.80 18.52
C ASP A 150 10.02 1.53 19.84
N HIS A 151 9.20 2.49 20.30
CA HIS A 151 9.32 3.05 21.65
C HIS A 151 8.10 2.60 22.47
N GLY A 152 8.34 1.64 23.36
CA GLY A 152 7.34 0.92 24.17
C GLY A 152 6.51 1.78 25.15
N PRO A 153 5.73 1.13 26.04
CA PRO A 153 4.81 1.82 26.93
C PRO A 153 5.59 2.58 28.02
N GLY A 154 5.78 3.88 27.81
CA GLY A 154 6.29 4.80 28.81
C GLY A 154 5.21 5.10 29.86
N ASN A 155 5.15 4.28 30.90
CA ASN A 155 4.52 4.62 32.17
C ASN A 155 5.37 5.68 32.87
N GLY A 156 4.87 6.91 32.97
CA GLY A 156 5.55 8.02 33.65
C GLY A 156 4.52 8.87 34.40
N ASN A 157 4.46 8.67 35.72
CA ASN A 157 3.67 9.47 36.64
C ASN A 157 4.17 10.93 36.67
N ASP A 158 3.38 11.87 36.15
CA ASP A 158 3.58 13.30 36.42
C ASP A 158 2.97 13.69 37.78
N LYS A 159 3.74 13.46 38.85
CA LYS A 159 3.56 14.14 40.14
C LYS A 159 4.32 15.47 40.11
N GLY A 160 3.78 16.46 39.40
CA GLY A 160 4.24 17.85 39.45
C GLY A 160 3.64 18.60 40.65
N LYS A 161 4.25 18.44 41.83
CA LYS A 161 3.98 19.26 43.01
C LYS A 161 4.87 20.52 42.94
N GLY A 162 4.26 21.69 42.80
CA GLY A 162 4.99 22.96 42.93
C GLY A 162 4.35 24.10 42.15
N ARG A 163 3.38 24.80 42.75
CA ARG A 163 3.13 26.21 42.44
C ARG A 163 3.00 26.96 43.76
N ASP A 164 4.11 27.60 44.10
CA ASP A 164 4.13 28.80 44.94
C ASP A 164 3.12 29.81 44.40
N LYS A 165 2.31 30.35 45.31
CA LYS A 165 1.58 31.60 45.14
C LYS A 165 1.57 32.31 46.48
N ASP A 166 2.65 33.05 46.72
CA ASP A 166 2.59 34.23 47.58
C ASP A 166 1.61 35.23 46.96
N HIS A 167 0.71 35.80 47.77
CA HIS A 167 0.53 37.24 48.01
C HIS A 167 -0.84 37.52 48.66
N GLY A 168 -0.80 37.89 49.95
CA GLY A 168 -1.65 38.94 50.55
C GLY A 168 -3.04 38.56 51.07
N PRO A 169 -3.30 38.66 52.40
CA PRO A 169 -4.65 38.53 52.94
C PRO A 169 -5.47 39.81 52.70
N PRO A 170 -6.78 39.73 52.40
CA PRO A 170 -7.67 40.85 52.55
C PRO A 170 -8.22 40.93 53.98
N GLY A 171 -8.03 42.08 54.62
CA GLY A 171 -9.00 42.65 55.57
C GLY A 171 -8.85 42.31 57.06
N ARG A 172 -8.46 43.32 57.86
CA ARG A 172 -9.34 44.01 58.81
C ARG A 172 -8.70 45.29 59.32
#